data_AF-A0A023G3J0-F1
#
_entry.id   AF-A0A023G3J0-F1
#
_cell.length_a   1.000
_cell.length_b   1.000
_cell.length_c   1.000
_cell.angle_alpha   90.00
_cell.angle_beta   90.00
_cell.angle_gamma   90.00
#
_symmetry.space_group_name_H-M   'P 1'
#
loop_
_entity.id
_entity.type
_entity.pdbx_description
1 polymer ?
#
loop_
_entity_poly.entity_id
_entity_poly.type
_entity_poly.pdbx_seq_one_letter_code
_entity_poly.pdbx_strand_id
1 'polypeptide(L)'
;MQEVNIEKLPNDQCPLFKNKPYAFCGIGKKAGICTGDRGSPVVQMSPTGEFTLVGVANDYQCQSGNTDVYTQISYFLKFVCNIPVEI
;
A
#
# COMPACT_ATOMS: atom_id res chain seq x y z
N MET A 1 -3.85 14.98 -10.71
CA MET A 1 -4.06 13.74 -9.94
C MET A 1 -3.79 12.58 -10.89
N GLN A 2 -2.98 11.61 -10.47
CA GLN A 2 -2.62 10.43 -11.26
C GLN A 2 -2.96 9.18 -10.44
N GLU A 3 -3.11 8.04 -11.10
CA GLU A 3 -3.38 6.75 -10.47
C GLU A 3 -2.52 5.66 -11.11
N VAL A 4 -2.24 4.60 -10.35
CA VAL A 4 -1.50 3.44 -10.83
C VAL A 4 -2.14 2.15 -10.30
N ASN A 5 -2.26 1.16 -11.17
CA ASN A 5 -2.69 -0.17 -10.79
C ASN A 5 -1.48 -0.99 -10.30
N ILE A 6 -1.61 -1.53 -9.10
CA ILE A 6 -0.54 -2.25 -8.40
C ILE A 6 -0.88 -3.75 -8.40
N GLU A 7 0.08 -4.57 -8.81
CA GLU A 7 0.00 -6.02 -8.63
C GLU A 7 0.66 -6.39 -7.30
N LYS A 8 -0.13 -6.91 -6.35
CA LYS A 8 0.37 -7.32 -5.04
C LYS A 8 1.26 -8.55 -5.16
N LEU A 9 2.44 -8.49 -4.54
CA LEU A 9 3.36 -9.61 -4.47
C LEU A 9 3.08 -10.51 -3.26
N PRO A 10 3.46 -11.80 -3.33
CA PRO A 10 3.57 -12.66 -2.15
C PRO A 10 4.51 -12.06 -1.09
N ASN A 11 4.16 -12.21 0.20
CA ASN A 11 4.89 -11.59 1.31
C ASN A 11 6.35 -12.06 1.43
N ASP A 12 6.68 -13.25 0.93
CA ASP A 12 8.03 -13.80 0.93
C ASP A 12 8.93 -13.22 -0.18
N GLN A 13 8.32 -12.57 -1.18
CA GLN A 13 9.00 -11.91 -2.30
C GLN A 13 9.23 -10.41 -2.06
N CYS A 14 8.83 -9.89 -0.90
CA CYS A 14 9.00 -8.49 -0.53
C CYS A 14 10.44 -8.26 -0.03
N PRO A 15 11.33 -7.51 -0.74
CA PRO A 15 12.77 -7.50 -0.43
C PRO A 15 13.10 -6.93 0.95
N LEU A 16 12.44 -5.83 1.34
CA LEU A 16 12.71 -5.12 2.59
C LEU A 16 11.79 -5.56 3.74
N PHE A 17 10.63 -6.13 3.44
CA PHE A 17 9.59 -6.47 4.42
C PHE A 17 9.16 -7.92 4.34
N LYS A 18 10.09 -8.81 3.98
CA LYS A 18 9.85 -10.24 3.87
C LYS A 18 9.16 -10.78 5.12
N ASN A 19 7.98 -11.39 4.93
CA ASN A 19 7.15 -11.99 5.99
C ASN A 19 6.76 -11.04 7.13
N LYS A 20 6.81 -9.71 6.93
CA LYS A 20 6.35 -8.76 7.93
C LYS A 20 4.84 -8.56 7.79
N PRO A 21 4.04 -8.79 8.84
CA PRO A 21 2.57 -8.73 8.76
C PRO A 21 2.01 -7.31 8.68
N TYR A 22 2.85 -6.29 8.89
CA TYR A 22 2.47 -4.87 8.89
C TYR A 22 2.75 -4.17 7.56
N ALA A 23 3.27 -4.89 6.56
CA ALA A 23 3.60 -4.34 5.25
C ALA A 23 3.31 -5.36 4.14
N PHE A 24 3.05 -4.88 2.95
CA PHE A 24 3.02 -5.68 1.74
C PHE A 24 3.75 -4.98 0.61
N CYS A 25 4.17 -5.76 -0.38
CA CYS A 25 4.84 -5.26 -1.57
C CYS A 25 3.93 -5.33 -2.79
N GLY A 26 4.20 -4.50 -3.78
CA GLY A 26 3.55 -4.57 -5.07
C GLY A 26 4.41 -3.97 -6.18
N ILE A 27 4.03 -4.25 -7.42
CA ILE A 27 4.69 -3.71 -8.61
C ILE A 27 3.65 -2.98 -9.45
N GLY A 28 3.93 -1.72 -9.79
CA GLY A 28 3.16 -1.01 -10.80
C GLY A 28 3.71 -1.29 -12.21
N LYS A 29 2.86 -1.74 -13.12
CA LYS A 29 3.26 -2.16 -14.48
C LYS A 29 3.69 -1.01 -15.39
N LYS A 30 3.11 0.18 -15.19
CA LYS A 30 3.33 1.36 -16.03
C LYS A 30 4.14 2.44 -15.33
N ALA A 31 4.09 2.49 -14.00
CA ALA A 31 4.80 3.42 -13.14
C ALA A 31 4.97 2.78 -11.76
N GLY A 32 6.01 3.19 -11.02
CA GLY A 32 6.09 2.95 -9.58
C GLY A 32 5.59 4.18 -8.82
N ILE A 33 5.38 4.04 -7.51
CA ILE A 33 5.14 5.21 -6.65
C ILE A 33 6.46 5.99 -6.45
N CYS A 34 6.37 7.27 -6.10
CA CYS A 34 7.54 8.10 -5.85
C CYS A 34 7.36 9.02 -4.62
N THR A 35 8.28 9.96 -4.41
CA THR A 35 8.31 10.84 -3.23
C THR A 35 7.02 11.61 -3.00
N GLY A 36 6.35 12.04 -4.06
CA GLY A 36 5.06 12.74 -3.96
C GLY A 36 3.89 11.85 -3.53
N ASP A 37 4.03 10.53 -3.63
CA ASP A 37 2.98 9.57 -3.34
C ASP A 37 3.08 9.01 -1.91
N ARG A 38 4.13 9.33 -1.15
CA ARG A 38 4.29 8.83 0.22
C ARG A 38 3.10 9.29 1.09
N GLY A 39 2.47 8.35 1.78
CA GLY A 39 1.25 8.59 2.55
C GLY A 39 -0.05 8.50 1.74
N SER A 40 0.02 8.32 0.42
CA SER A 40 -1.17 8.15 -0.42
C SER A 40 -1.90 6.83 -0.14
N PRO A 41 -3.23 6.79 -0.35
CA PRO A 41 -4.02 5.60 -0.11
C PRO A 41 -3.79 4.55 -1.21
N VAL A 42 -3.63 3.30 -0.81
CA VAL A 42 -3.77 2.14 -1.70
C VAL A 42 -5.15 1.56 -1.48
N VAL A 43 -5.94 1.52 -2.54
CA VAL A 43 -7.33 1.07 -2.49
C VAL A 43 -7.53 -0.20 -3.30
N GLN A 44 -8.47 -1.02 -2.87
CA GLN A 44 -8.98 -2.16 -3.62
C GLN A 44 -10.44 -1.91 -3.97
N MET A 45 -10.77 -2.00 -5.25
CA MET A 45 -12.15 -1.94 -5.73
C MET A 45 -12.81 -3.32 -5.57
N SER A 46 -13.98 -3.36 -4.94
CA SER A 46 -14.84 -4.54 -4.86
C SER A 46 -15.62 -4.75 -6.17
N PRO A 47 -16.19 -5.95 -6.41
CA PRO A 47 -17.04 -6.20 -7.58
C PRO A 47 -18.26 -5.28 -7.68
N THR A 48 -18.70 -4.71 -6.55
CA THR A 48 -19.82 -3.74 -6.47
C THR A 48 -19.39 -2.29 -6.72
N GLY A 49 -18.08 -2.04 -6.91
CA GLY A 49 -17.52 -0.73 -7.22
C GLY A 49 -17.08 0.09 -6.00
N GLU A 50 -17.24 -0.43 -4.79
CA GLU A 50 -16.78 0.25 -3.56
C GLU A 50 -15.26 0.11 -3.38
N PHE A 51 -14.61 1.18 -2.96
CA PHE A 51 -13.18 1.19 -2.66
C PHE A 51 -12.91 0.97 -1.17
N THR A 52 -12.06 -0.01 -0.86
CA THR A 52 -11.56 -0.26 0.50
C THR A 52 -10.10 0.18 0.60
N LEU A 53 -9.75 0.94 1.64
CA LEU A 53 -8.35 1.25 1.95
C LEU A 53 -7.64 0.00 2.45
N VAL A 54 -6.66 -0.48 1.69
CA VAL A 54 -5.89 -1.70 2.01
C VAL A 54 -4.45 -1.40 2.41
N GLY A 55 -3.93 -0.24 2.04
CA GLY A 55 -2.58 0.16 2.39
C GLY A 55 -2.30 1.64 2.29
N VAL A 56 -1.09 2.02 2.68
CA VAL A 56 -0.55 3.37 2.58
C VAL A 56 0.84 3.31 1.96
N ALA A 57 1.08 4.11 0.93
CA ALA A 57 2.38 4.22 0.27
C ALA A 57 3.49 4.64 1.25
N ASN A 58 4.60 3.89 1.28
CA ASN A 58 5.67 4.10 2.25
C ASN A 58 7.05 4.24 1.59
N ASP A 59 7.59 3.12 1.08
CA ASP A 59 8.95 3.04 0.52
C ASP A 59 8.90 2.61 -0.94
N TYR A 60 9.85 3.11 -1.74
CA TYR A 60 9.74 3.09 -3.19
C TYR A 60 11.08 3.24 -3.91
N GLN A 61 11.06 2.95 -5.21
CA GLN A 61 12.22 3.13 -6.09
C GLN A 61 11.95 4.09 -7.26
N CYS A 62 10.77 4.72 -7.34
CA CYS A 62 10.37 5.65 -8.41
C CYS A 62 10.55 5.11 -9.84
N GLN A 63 10.49 3.78 -10.02
CA GLN A 63 10.78 3.13 -11.30
C GLN A 63 9.78 2.01 -11.56
N SER A 64 9.25 1.95 -12.79
CA SER A 64 8.35 0.88 -13.22
C SER A 64 9.05 -0.48 -13.13
N GLY A 65 8.31 -1.52 -12.73
CA GLY A 65 8.84 -2.87 -12.57
C GLY A 65 9.61 -3.13 -11.27
N ASN A 66 9.97 -2.09 -10.53
CA ASN A 66 10.53 -2.26 -9.19
C ASN A 66 9.43 -2.52 -8.16
N THR A 67 9.84 -3.18 -7.08
CA THR A 67 8.96 -3.45 -5.96
C THR A 67 8.85 -2.23 -5.06
N ASP A 68 7.62 -1.76 -4.88
CA ASP A 68 7.28 -0.72 -3.91
C ASP A 68 6.65 -1.35 -2.66
N VAL A 69 6.74 -0.64 -1.54
CA VAL A 69 6.28 -1.10 -0.22
C VAL A 69 5.15 -0.23 0.29
N TYR A 70 4.15 -0.91 0.82
CA TYR A 70 2.97 -0.32 1.40
C TYR A 70 2.76 -0.82 2.82
N THR A 71 2.35 0.08 3.71
CA THR A 71 1.90 -0.28 5.06
C THR A 71 0.57 -1.03 4.97
N GLN A 72 0.44 -2.19 5.61
CA GLN A 72 -0.78 -2.99 5.60
C GLN A 72 -1.78 -2.49 6.64
N ILE A 73 -2.83 -1.76 6.21
CA ILE A 73 -3.78 -1.12 7.13
C ILE A 73 -4.51 -2.11 8.04
N SER A 74 -4.81 -3.32 7.54
CA SER A 74 -5.49 -4.34 8.34
C SER A 74 -4.73 -4.70 9.62
N TYR A 75 -3.40 -4.60 9.63
CA TYR A 75 -2.57 -4.83 10.82
C TYR A 75 -2.76 -3.75 11.89
N PHE A 76 -3.07 -2.53 11.48
CA PHE A 76 -3.17 -1.36 12.35
C PHE A 76 -4.62 -1.01 12.74
N LEU A 77 -5.63 -1.79 12.34
CA LEU A 77 -7.03 -1.48 12.66
C LEU A 77 -7.27 -1.37 14.17
N LYS A 78 -6.62 -2.19 15.00
CA LYS A 78 -6.73 -2.06 16.46
C LYS A 78 -6.20 -0.71 16.94
N PHE A 79 -5.15 -0.18 16.32
CA PHE A 79 -4.66 1.16 16.66
C PHE A 79 -5.65 2.21 16.16
N VAL A 80 -5.91 2.26 14.85
CA VAL A 80 -6.73 3.29 14.21
C VAL A 80 -8.14 3.38 14.79
N CYS A 81 -8.79 2.25 15.03
CA CYS A 81 -10.15 2.22 15.56
C CYS A 81 -10.26 2.55 17.05
N ASN A 82 -9.14 2.66 17.77
CA ASN A 82 -9.12 2.98 19.20
C ASN A 82 -8.41 4.32 19.49
N ILE A 83 -8.08 5.12 18.47
CA ILE A 83 -7.59 6.49 18.69
C ILE A 83 -8.80 7.34 19.13
N PRO A 84 -8.75 8.00 20.31
CA PRO A 84 -9.75 8.98 20.69
C PRO A 84 -9.79 10.09 19.64
N VAL A 85 -10.95 10.30 19.02
CA VAL A 85 -11.14 11.45 18.15
C VAL A 85 -11.39 12.65 19.08
N GLU A 86 -10.31 13.26 19.57
CA GLU A 86 -10.40 14.60 20.15
C GLU A 86 -10.68 15.57 19.00
N ILE A 87 -11.93 16.05 18.93
CA ILE A 87 -12.39 17.09 18.00
C ILE A 87 -12.22 18.45 18.67
#